data_AF-A0A9X0Q9X6-F1
#
_entry.id   AF-A0A9X0Q9X6-F1
#
_cell.length_a   1.000
_cell.length_b   1.000
_cell.length_c   1.000
_cell.angle_alpha   90.00
_cell.angle_beta   90.00
_cell.angle_gamma   90.00
#
_symmetry.space_group_name_H-M   'P 1'
#
loop_
_entity.id
_entity.type
_entity.pdbx_description
1 polymer ?
#
loop_
_entity_poly.entity_id
_entity_poly.type
_entity_poly.pdbx_seq_one_letter_code
_entity_poly.pdbx_strand_id
1 'polypeptide(L)'
;MSRSLIVLPDDSGKPIVDAAKSATKSLRLKMFTFSDPTLIDALIATHRRGVDVRIMLNPARRNGMQENEETRKTLTQAGVKVNGDRRQDRLCEVTQLADQEPHGDPRLRCRDYT
;
A
#
# COMPACT_ATOMS: atom_id res chain seq x y z
N MET A 1 -1.92 -15.77 -14.97
CA MET A 1 -1.20 -14.70 -14.26
C MET A 1 0.28 -15.02 -14.33
N SER A 2 1.10 -14.15 -14.90
CA SER A 2 2.56 -14.26 -14.79
C SER A 2 3.00 -13.67 -13.45
N ARG A 3 3.93 -14.34 -12.78
CA ARG A 3 4.58 -13.84 -11.56
C ARG A 3 5.94 -13.27 -11.92
N SER A 4 6.33 -12.20 -11.24
CA SER A 4 7.64 -11.55 -11.39
C SER A 4 8.29 -11.40 -10.03
N LEU A 5 9.58 -11.70 -9.95
CA LEU A 5 10.42 -11.37 -8.80
C LEU A 5 11.06 -10.00 -9.04
N ILE A 6 11.09 -9.16 -8.01
CA ILE A 6 11.81 -7.88 -8.00
C ILE A 6 12.84 -7.98 -6.87
N VAL A 7 14.12 -7.81 -7.18
CA VAL A 7 15.25 -7.88 -6.26
C VAL A 7 15.92 -6.52 -6.19
N LEU A 8 16.06 -5.97 -4.98
CA LEU A 8 16.72 -4.70 -4.75
C LEU A 8 18.17 -4.92 -4.28
N PRO A 9 19.13 -4.09 -4.72
CA PRO A 9 18.94 -2.88 -5.52
C PRO A 9 18.89 -3.10 -7.04
N ASP A 10 19.16 -4.32 -7.53
CA ASP A 10 19.38 -4.63 -8.96
C ASP A 10 18.24 -4.17 -9.89
N ASP A 11 16.99 -4.39 -9.48
CA ASP A 11 15.81 -3.99 -10.26
C ASP A 11 15.39 -2.52 -10.03
N SER A 12 16.02 -1.82 -9.09
CA SER A 12 15.65 -0.47 -8.62
C SER A 12 14.20 -0.35 -8.13
N GLY A 13 13.78 0.86 -7.71
CA GLY A 13 12.38 1.14 -7.38
C GLY A 13 11.44 1.24 -8.61
N LYS A 14 11.98 1.28 -9.83
CA LYS A 14 11.20 1.52 -11.06
C LYS A 14 10.05 0.52 -11.29
N PRO A 15 10.22 -0.81 -11.11
CA PRO A 15 9.12 -1.76 -11.30
C PRO A 15 7.92 -1.52 -10.38
N ILE A 16 8.16 -1.01 -9.16
CA ILE A 16 7.09 -0.67 -8.22
C ILE A 16 6.29 0.54 -8.73
N VAL A 17 6.98 1.56 -9.23
CA VAL A 17 6.36 2.75 -9.84
C VAL A 17 5.57 2.37 -11.10
N ASP A 18 6.13 1.50 -11.94
CA ASP A 18 5.48 1.05 -13.17
C ASP A 18 4.25 0.18 -12.87
N ALA A 19 4.31 -0.66 -11.84
CA ALA A 19 3.14 -1.39 -11.33
C ALA A 19 2.04 -0.44 -10.83
N ALA A 20 2.41 0.63 -10.11
CA ALA A 20 1.45 1.64 -9.67
C ALA A 20 0.80 2.38 -10.84
N LYS A 21 1.56 2.69 -11.90
CA LYS A 21 1.08 3.35 -13.12
C LYS A 21 0.18 2.46 -13.97
N SER A 22 0.44 1.15 -14.01
CA SER A 22 -0.33 0.20 -14.83
C SER A 22 -1.62 -0.30 -14.17
N ALA A 23 -1.83 -0.04 -12.88
CA ALA A 23 -3.06 -0.41 -12.17
C ALA A 23 -4.30 0.23 -12.81
N THR A 24 -5.36 -0.57 -12.99
CA THR A 24 -6.59 -0.16 -13.69
C THR A 24 -7.86 -0.21 -12.85
N LYS A 25 -7.92 -1.04 -11.79
CA LYS A 25 -9.12 -1.23 -10.97
C LYS A 25 -8.92 -0.78 -9.52
N SER A 26 -7.88 -1.29 -8.88
CA SER A 26 -7.55 -0.96 -7.49
C SER A 26 -6.06 -1.04 -7.25
N LEU A 27 -5.60 -0.32 -6.23
CA LEU A 27 -4.22 -0.35 -5.74
C LEU A 27 -4.26 -0.24 -4.22
N ARG A 28 -3.64 -1.20 -3.54
CA ARG A 28 -3.48 -1.19 -2.09
C ARG A 28 -2.00 -1.11 -1.76
N LEU A 29 -1.63 -0.20 -0.86
CA LEU A 29 -0.25 0.00 -0.43
C LEU A 29 -0.20 0.04 1.10
N LYS A 30 0.73 -0.70 1.69
CA LYS A 30 1.10 -0.57 3.10
C LYS A 30 2.56 -0.15 3.15
N MET A 31 2.87 0.93 3.86
CA MET A 31 4.23 1.42 4.02
C MET A 31 4.56 1.75 5.47
N PHE A 32 5.77 1.35 5.87
CA PHE A 32 6.33 1.68 7.18
C PHE A 32 6.76 3.15 7.23
N THR A 33 7.73 3.52 6.38
CA THR A 33 8.15 4.91 6.13
C THR A 33 7.90 5.20 4.66
N PHE A 34 7.30 6.35 4.34
CA PHE A 34 6.95 6.69 2.97
C PHE A 34 7.24 8.16 2.66
N SER A 35 8.25 8.38 1.83
CA SER A 35 8.72 9.73 1.46
C SER A 35 9.21 9.83 0.01
N ASP A 36 9.17 8.75 -0.78
CA ASP A 36 9.62 8.80 -2.18
C ASP A 36 8.64 9.61 -3.03
N PRO A 37 9.04 10.79 -3.56
CA PRO A 37 8.12 11.68 -4.26
C PRO A 37 7.62 11.06 -5.58
N THR A 38 8.46 10.26 -6.25
CA THR A 38 8.11 9.62 -7.52
C THR A 38 6.94 8.66 -7.36
N LEU A 39 6.95 7.84 -6.30
CA LEU A 39 5.87 6.91 -6.00
C LEU A 39 4.65 7.63 -5.46
N ILE A 40 4.81 8.67 -4.63
CA ILE A 40 3.68 9.51 -4.17
C ILE A 40 2.93 10.11 -5.36
N ASP A 41 3.63 10.74 -6.29
CA ASP A 41 3.04 11.32 -7.49
C ASP A 41 2.37 10.28 -8.38
N ALA A 42 2.99 9.10 -8.53
CA ALA A 42 2.40 8.00 -9.27
C ALA A 42 1.08 7.53 -8.65
N LEU A 43 0.99 7.40 -7.33
CA LEU A 43 -0.24 7.01 -6.64
C LEU A 43 -1.35 8.05 -6.77
N ILE A 44 -1.00 9.34 -6.67
CA ILE A 44 -1.94 10.44 -6.88
C ILE A 44 -2.47 10.43 -8.31
N ALA A 45 -1.58 10.30 -9.30
CA ALA A 45 -1.98 10.19 -10.70
C ALA A 45 -2.88 8.96 -10.94
N THR A 46 -2.57 7.83 -10.31
CA THR A 46 -3.39 6.61 -10.37
C THR A 46 -4.78 6.82 -9.77
N HIS A 47 -4.87 7.47 -8.62
CA HIS A 47 -6.15 7.84 -8.02
C HIS A 47 -6.97 8.78 -8.94
N ARG A 48 -6.34 9.80 -9.53
CA ARG A 48 -6.98 10.74 -10.46
C ARG A 48 -7.53 10.09 -11.72
N ARG A 49 -6.98 8.94 -12.15
CA ARG A 49 -7.54 8.12 -13.25
C ARG A 49 -8.81 7.35 -12.87
N GLY A 50 -9.24 7.39 -11.61
CA GLY A 50 -10.42 6.68 -11.11
C GLY A 50 -10.14 5.31 -10.49
N VAL A 51 -8.87 4.93 -10.30
CA VAL A 51 -8.48 3.69 -9.64
C VAL A 51 -8.76 3.80 -8.13
N ASP A 52 -9.33 2.75 -7.51
CA ASP A 52 -9.52 2.71 -6.05
C ASP A 52 -8.18 2.51 -5.34
N VAL A 53 -7.55 3.63 -4.97
CA VAL A 53 -6.27 3.66 -4.24
C VAL A 53 -6.51 3.75 -2.74
N ARG A 54 -5.97 2.78 -1.99
CA ARG A 54 -6.04 2.75 -0.52
C ARG A 54 -4.65 2.55 0.05
N ILE A 55 -4.24 3.45 0.94
CA ILE A 55 -2.89 3.46 1.51
C ILE A 55 -3.00 3.32 3.02
N MET A 56 -2.19 2.44 3.59
CA MET A 56 -2.01 2.30 5.02
C MET A 56 -0.60 2.76 5.39
N LEU A 57 -0.52 3.81 6.20
CA LEU A 57 0.73 4.36 6.69
C LEU A 57 0.82 4.12 8.19
N ASN A 58 2.00 3.72 8.64
CA ASN A 58 2.25 3.58 10.07
C ASN A 58 1.99 4.91 10.80
N PRO A 59 1.37 4.84 12.00
CA PRO A 59 1.20 6.01 12.85
C PRO A 59 2.54 6.47 13.42
N ALA A 60 2.51 7.55 14.21
CA ALA A 60 3.68 8.02 14.93
C ALA A 60 4.35 6.89 15.73
N ARG A 61 5.69 6.87 15.74
CA ARG A 61 6.46 5.94 16.56
C ARG A 61 6.19 6.19 18.05
N ARG A 62 6.55 5.24 18.92
CA ARG A 62 6.40 5.37 20.39
C ARG A 62 7.10 6.59 20.97
N ASN A 63 8.15 7.08 20.30
CA ASN A 63 8.90 8.27 20.69
C ASN A 63 8.30 9.59 20.14
N GLY A 64 7.11 9.55 19.53
CA GLY A 64 6.41 10.71 18.99
C GLY A 64 6.86 11.15 17.59
N MET A 65 7.85 10.50 16.97
CA MET A 65 8.26 10.84 15.60
C MET A 65 7.15 10.51 14.60
N GLN A 66 6.79 11.50 13.77
CA GLN A 66 5.73 11.41 12.76
C GLN A 66 6.33 11.35 11.35
N GLU A 67 6.97 10.24 10.98
CA GLU A 67 7.70 10.10 9.70
C GLU A 67 6.82 10.27 8.45
N ASN A 68 5.53 9.95 8.56
CA ASN A 68 4.60 9.94 7.43
C ASN A 68 3.65 11.15 7.41
N GLU A 69 3.82 12.14 8.30
CA GLU A 69 2.83 13.22 8.46
C GLU A 69 2.66 14.05 7.18
N GLU A 70 3.77 14.48 6.59
CA GLU A 70 3.75 15.26 5.35
C GLU A 70 3.16 14.44 4.19
N THR A 71 3.61 13.20 4.00
CA THR A 71 3.09 12.31 2.97
C THR A 71 1.60 12.02 3.15
N ARG A 72 1.13 11.80 4.39
CA ARG A 72 -0.28 11.61 4.72
C ARG A 72 -1.09 12.83 4.32
N LYS A 73 -0.62 14.04 4.65
CA LYS A 73 -1.26 15.30 4.28
C LYS A 73 -1.37 15.42 2.76
N THR A 74 -0.28 15.23 2.03
CA THR A 74 -0.23 15.31 0.56
C THR A 74 -1.22 14.35 -0.09
N LEU A 75 -1.24 13.08 0.32
CA LEU A 75 -2.14 12.07 -0.22
C LEU A 75 -3.62 12.37 0.10
N THR A 76 -3.91 12.80 1.32
CA THR A 76 -5.28 13.12 1.76
C THR A 76 -5.81 14.36 1.04
N GLN A 77 -4.98 15.40 0.86
CA GLN A 77 -5.33 16.59 0.07
C GLN A 77 -5.61 16.26 -1.40
N ALA A 78 -4.95 15.23 -1.94
CA ALA A 78 -5.19 14.72 -3.28
C ALA A 78 -6.45 13.82 -3.39
N GLY A 79 -7.16 13.57 -2.29
CA GLY A 79 -8.37 12.73 -2.25
C GLY A 79 -8.11 11.23 -2.04
N VAL A 80 -6.86 10.82 -1.87
CA VAL A 80 -6.49 9.41 -1.67
C VAL A 80 -6.92 8.96 -0.27
N LYS A 81 -7.51 7.76 -0.18
CA LYS A 81 -7.88 7.16 1.12
C LYS A 81 -6.63 6.69 1.86
N VAL A 82 -6.30 7.35 2.96
CA VAL A 82 -5.16 7.00 3.82
C VAL A 82 -5.61 6.61 5.22
N ASN A 83 -5.27 5.39 5.62
CA ASN A 83 -5.57 4.85 6.95
C ASN A 83 -4.29 4.79 7.80
N GLY A 84 -4.46 4.79 9.12
CA GLY A 84 -3.40 4.42 10.06
C GLY A 84 -3.40 2.91 10.25
N ASP A 85 -2.24 2.29 10.47
CA ASP A 85 -2.17 0.88 10.89
C ASP A 85 -2.71 0.75 12.34
N ARG A 86 -4.01 0.50 12.48
CA ARG A 86 -4.65 0.09 13.75
C ARG A 86 -4.79 -1.42 13.73
N ARG A 87 -4.65 -2.10 14.89
CA ARG A 87 -4.74 -3.57 14.98
C ARG A 87 -6.04 -4.18 14.41
N GLN A 88 -7.11 -3.40 14.34
CA GLN A 88 -8.41 -3.77 13.73
C GLN A 88 -8.43 -3.58 12.20
N ASP A 89 -7.59 -2.68 11.68
CA ASP A 89 -7.41 -2.39 10.26
C ASP A 89 -6.37 -3.34 9.65
N ARG A 90 -6.31 -4.59 10.12
CA ARG A 90 -5.63 -5.66 9.39
C ARG A 90 -6.27 -5.73 8.00
N LEU A 91 -5.71 -4.99 7.05
CA LEU A 91 -5.26 -5.62 5.84
C LEU A 91 -4.53 -6.85 6.35
N CYS A 92 -5.17 -8.03 6.25
CA CYS A 92 -4.46 -9.31 6.32
C CYS A 92 -3.12 -9.04 5.65
N GLU A 93 -2.01 -9.27 6.34
CA GLU A 93 -0.70 -8.78 5.93
C GLU A 93 -0.39 -9.34 4.55
N VAL A 94 -0.82 -8.58 3.57
CA VAL A 94 -0.83 -8.90 2.16
C VAL A 94 0.22 -7.93 1.67
N THR A 95 1.46 -8.31 1.94
CA THR A 95 2.57 -7.99 1.05
C THR A 95 2.32 -8.76 -0.25
N GLN A 96 1.19 -8.52 -0.94
CA GLN A 96 0.96 -9.04 -2.28
C GLN A 96 1.29 -7.94 -3.27
N LEU A 97 2.50 -8.06 -3.82
CA LEU A 97 2.59 -8.09 -5.27
C LEU A 97 1.52 -9.07 -5.78
N ALA A 98 0.73 -8.61 -6.75
CA ALA A 98 -0.50 -9.22 -7.23
C ALA A 98 -0.51 -10.76 -7.19
N ASP A 99 -1.49 -11.33 -6.49
CA ASP A 99 -1.97 -12.68 -6.77
C ASP A 99 -3.43 -12.85 -6.34
N GLN A 100 -4.21 -13.47 -7.21
CA GLN A 100 -5.51 -14.03 -6.83
C GLN A 100 -5.25 -15.39 -6.17
N GLU A 101 -5.82 -15.63 -4.99
CA GLU A 101 -5.96 -16.99 -4.44
C GLU A 101 -7.21 -17.66 -5.04
N PRO A 102 -7.14 -18.94 -5.47
CA PRO A 102 -8.27 -19.72 -5.94
C PRO A 102 -8.99 -20.38 -4.75
N HIS A 103 -10.30 -20.15 -4.63
CA HIS A 103 -11.27 -20.91 -3.82
C HIS A 103 -10.81 -21.51 -2.46
N GLY A 104 -11.12 -20.81 -1.35
CA GLY A 104 -10.94 -21.31 0.03
C GLY A 104 -12.09 -20.92 0.98
N ASP A 105 -12.45 -21.86 1.86
CA ASP A 105 -13.59 -21.93 2.81
C ASP A 105 -13.89 -20.63 3.63
N PRO A 106 -15.16 -20.18 3.71
CA PRO A 106 -15.57 -18.99 4.47
C PRO A 106 -15.45 -19.08 6.01
N ARG A 107 -14.97 -20.19 6.60
CA ARG A 107 -14.90 -20.38 8.06
C ARG A 107 -13.56 -20.05 8.74
N LEU A 108 -12.51 -19.72 8.00
CA LEU A 108 -11.21 -19.37 8.60
C LEU A 108 -11.19 -17.89 9.03
N ARG A 109 -11.93 -17.60 10.10
CA ARG A 109 -11.77 -16.36 10.89
C ARG A 109 -10.39 -16.34 11.53
N CYS A 110 -9.74 -15.17 11.45
CA CYS A 110 -8.53 -14.81 12.18
C CYS A 110 -8.55 -15.41 13.59
N ARG A 111 -7.69 -16.40 13.82
CA ARG A 111 -7.51 -17.02 15.14
C ARG A 111 -6.63 -16.07 15.94
N ASP A 112 -7.21 -15.47 16.99
CA ASP A 112 -6.46 -14.73 17.98
C ASP A 112 -5.41 -15.66 18.59
N TYR A 113 -4.13 -15.41 18.29
CA TYR A 113 -3.04 -15.87 19.13
C TYR A 113 -2.83 -14.78 20.17
N THR A 114 -3.12 -15.17 21.42
CA THR A 114 -3.00 -14.46 22.70
C THR A 114 -2.01 -13.31 22.75
#